data_AF-A0A4S2LV68-F1
#
_entry.id   AF-A0A4S2LV68-F1
#
_cell.length_a   1.000
_cell.length_b   1.000
_cell.length_c   1.000
_cell.angle_alpha   90.00
_cell.angle_beta   90.00
_cell.angle_gamma   90.00
#
_symmetry.space_group_name_H-M   'P 1'
#
loop_
_entity.id
_entity.type
_entity.pdbx_description
1 polymer ?
#
loop_
_entity_poly.entity_id
_entity_poly.type
_entity_poly.pdbx_seq_one_letter_code
_entity_poly.pdbx_strand_id
1 'polypeptide(L)'
;MASMCGSHVANGVISPSAKNCAPKKYTPEVQDVLSQFSKNIILLPPSDHVRLLQTVLRNRDTPRNEFIFYADRLIRLIVEEGLNQLPYEEVTVTTPTGHLFHGVKFLRGNCGVSVVRSGEAMERGLRDCCRSIRIGKILIQANNEDGSNDVKVYYAKLPPNISQRKILLMYPILVSVLHHSLHGIRRFMAV
;
A
#
# COMPACT_ATOMS: atom_id res chain seq x y z
N MET A 1 -10.00 -27.57 11.62
CA MET A 1 -8.95 -28.53 11.23
C MET A 1 -7.59 -27.89 11.48
N ALA A 2 -7.04 -28.16 12.66
CA ALA A 2 -5.67 -27.81 13.02
C ALA A 2 -4.75 -28.92 12.50
N SER A 3 -3.69 -28.56 11.77
CA SER A 3 -2.60 -29.49 11.50
C SER A 3 -1.68 -29.47 12.71
N MET A 4 -1.79 -30.50 13.55
CA MET A 4 -0.79 -30.83 14.55
C MET A 4 0.41 -31.46 13.84
N CYS A 5 1.56 -30.80 13.89
CA CYS A 5 2.83 -31.44 13.62
C CYS A 5 3.50 -31.66 14.98
N GLY A 6 3.64 -32.92 15.38
CA GLY A 6 4.13 -33.31 16.69
C GLY A 6 5.58 -32.91 16.90
N SER A 7 5.84 -32.34 18.08
CA SER A 7 7.19 -32.19 18.62
C SER A 7 7.23 -32.97 19.94
N HIS A 8 7.93 -34.10 19.94
CA HIS A 8 8.37 -34.75 21.16
C HIS A 8 9.27 -33.79 21.94
N VAL A 9 8.90 -33.56 23.19
CA VAL A 9 9.68 -32.79 24.16
C VAL A 9 10.59 -33.76 24.87
N ALA A 10 11.89 -33.66 24.61
CA ALA A 10 12.92 -34.19 25.50
C ALA A 10 14.15 -33.25 25.43
N ASN A 11 14.46 -32.66 26.58
CA ASN A 11 15.72 -32.00 26.94
C ASN A 11 16.16 -30.75 26.13
N GLY A 12 15.61 -29.60 26.52
CA GLY A 12 16.43 -28.52 27.10
C GLY A 12 17.51 -27.82 26.27
N VAL A 13 17.55 -27.95 24.93
CA VAL A 13 18.40 -27.10 24.07
C VAL A 13 17.60 -26.67 22.85
N ILE A 14 17.19 -25.40 22.80
CA ILE A 14 16.65 -24.78 21.58
C ILE A 14 17.84 -24.55 20.65
N SER A 15 18.12 -25.49 19.75
CA SER A 15 18.94 -25.21 18.59
C SER A 15 18.11 -24.37 17.62
N PRO A 16 18.61 -23.21 17.14
CA PRO A 16 17.91 -22.49 16.09
C PRO A 16 18.03 -23.33 14.82
N SER A 17 16.97 -24.03 14.44
CA SER A 17 16.81 -24.49 13.06
C SER A 17 16.60 -23.25 12.20
N ALA A 18 17.71 -22.59 11.88
CA ALA A 18 17.78 -21.59 10.84
C ALA A 18 17.43 -22.30 9.53
N LYS A 19 16.14 -22.28 9.19
CA LYS A 19 15.74 -22.46 7.79
C LYS A 19 16.35 -21.28 7.05
N ASN A 20 17.54 -21.51 6.47
CA ASN A 20 18.21 -20.61 5.54
C ASN A 20 17.27 -20.37 4.35
N CYS A 21 16.40 -19.37 4.48
CA CYS A 21 15.69 -18.82 3.34
C CYS A 21 16.71 -17.94 2.63
N ALA A 22 17.34 -18.47 1.58
CA ALA A 22 18.20 -17.67 0.71
C ALA A 22 17.51 -16.34 0.39
N PRO A 23 18.25 -15.21 0.29
CA PRO A 23 17.66 -13.93 -0.04
C PRO A 23 16.89 -14.10 -1.33
N LYS A 24 15.56 -13.95 -1.26
CA LYS A 24 14.67 -14.13 -2.41
C LYS A 24 15.05 -13.06 -3.43
N LYS A 25 15.73 -13.49 -4.49
CA LYS A 25 16.25 -12.59 -5.53
C LYS A 25 15.05 -11.93 -6.21
N TYR A 26 15.04 -10.60 -6.20
CA TYR A 26 14.12 -9.81 -7.03
C TYR A 26 14.34 -10.14 -8.51
N THR A 27 13.29 -10.04 -9.33
CA THR A 27 13.44 -10.15 -10.78
C THR A 27 14.34 -9.01 -11.28
N PRO A 28 15.06 -9.18 -12.40
CA PRO A 28 15.97 -8.16 -12.92
C PRO A 28 15.28 -6.80 -13.11
N GLU A 29 14.01 -6.77 -13.54
CA GLU A 29 13.26 -5.53 -13.73
C GLU A 29 13.05 -4.77 -12.41
N VAL A 30 12.83 -5.50 -11.31
CA VAL A 30 12.69 -4.89 -9.97
C VAL A 30 14.04 -4.37 -9.47
N GLN A 31 15.14 -5.05 -9.81
CA GLN A 31 16.48 -4.57 -9.47
C GLN A 31 16.82 -3.29 -10.23
N ASP A 32 16.43 -3.19 -11.50
CA ASP A 32 16.62 -1.98 -12.32
C ASP A 32 15.84 -0.80 -11.73
N VAL A 33 14.55 -0.99 -11.41
CA VAL A 33 13.72 0.05 -10.75
C VAL A 33 14.32 0.48 -9.40
N LEU A 34 14.78 -0.46 -8.59
CA LEU A 34 15.45 -0.16 -7.34
C LEU A 34 16.72 0.66 -7.57
N SER A 35 17.55 0.29 -8.54
CA SER A 35 18.78 1.03 -8.84
C SER A 35 18.49 2.48 -9.27
N GLN A 36 17.41 2.69 -10.03
CA GLN A 36 17.06 3.99 -10.60
C GLN A 36 16.31 4.91 -9.62
N PHE A 37 15.48 4.36 -8.73
CA PHE A 37 14.56 5.14 -7.88
C PHE A 37 14.68 4.85 -6.36
N SER A 38 15.73 4.12 -5.94
CA SER A 38 15.96 3.54 -4.60
C SER A 38 15.54 4.39 -3.40
N LYS A 39 15.73 5.70 -3.44
CA LYS A 39 15.49 6.57 -2.26
C LYS A 39 14.02 6.81 -1.95
N ASN A 40 13.12 6.70 -2.93
CA ASN A 40 11.70 7.06 -2.78
C ASN A 40 10.75 5.88 -3.09
N ILE A 41 11.28 4.69 -3.34
CA ILE A 41 10.50 3.48 -3.58
C ILE A 41 10.71 2.54 -2.40
N ILE A 42 9.61 2.14 -1.79
CA ILE A 42 9.58 1.14 -0.74
C ILE A 42 8.91 -0.09 -1.33
N LEU A 43 9.62 -1.21 -1.34
CA LEU A 43 9.06 -2.48 -1.79
C LEU A 43 8.34 -3.17 -0.64
N LEU A 44 7.15 -3.69 -0.93
CA LEU A 44 6.47 -4.63 -0.06
C LEU A 44 7.41 -5.84 0.18
N PRO A 45 7.64 -6.25 1.44
CA PRO A 45 8.55 -7.36 1.74
C PRO A 45 8.23 -8.62 0.90
N PRO A 46 9.22 -9.18 0.18
CA PRO A 46 8.99 -10.33 -0.68
C PRO A 46 8.75 -11.58 0.16
N SER A 47 7.50 -12.04 0.23
CA SER A 47 7.12 -13.30 0.85
C SER A 47 6.52 -14.27 -0.17
N ASP A 48 6.53 -15.57 0.14
CA ASP A 48 5.85 -16.56 -0.74
C ASP A 48 4.36 -16.31 -0.78
N HIS A 49 3.82 -15.73 0.28
CA HIS A 49 2.43 -15.30 0.34
C HIS A 49 2.14 -14.21 -0.69
N VAL A 50 2.91 -13.12 -0.69
CA VAL A 50 2.78 -12.03 -1.67
C VAL A 50 2.94 -12.56 -3.09
N ARG A 51 3.90 -13.44 -3.32
CA ARG A 51 4.12 -14.09 -4.62
C ARG A 51 2.91 -14.92 -5.04
N LEU A 52 2.29 -15.68 -4.14
CA LEU A 52 1.07 -16.43 -4.42
C LEU A 52 -0.08 -15.50 -4.83
N LEU A 53 -0.31 -14.41 -4.09
CA LEU A 53 -1.35 -13.43 -4.43
C LEU A 53 -1.10 -12.86 -5.83
N GLN A 54 0.15 -12.49 -6.11
CA GLN A 54 0.57 -11.98 -7.42
C GLN A 54 0.42 -13.00 -8.55
N THR A 55 0.71 -14.28 -8.32
CA THR A 55 0.54 -15.34 -9.32
C THR A 55 -0.91 -15.46 -9.74
N VAL A 56 -1.85 -15.47 -8.78
CA VAL A 56 -3.28 -15.52 -9.09
C VAL A 56 -3.73 -14.26 -9.84
N LEU A 57 -3.27 -13.09 -9.43
CA LEU A 57 -3.62 -11.83 -10.09
C LEU A 57 -3.07 -11.69 -11.52
N ARG A 58 -1.97 -12.38 -11.84
CA ARG A 58 -1.35 -12.38 -13.17
C ARG A 58 -1.80 -13.53 -14.06
N ASN A 59 -2.48 -14.53 -13.51
CA ASN A 59 -3.00 -15.63 -14.29
C ASN A 59 -4.20 -15.16 -15.14
N ARG A 60 -4.09 -15.31 -16.46
CA ARG A 60 -5.13 -14.96 -17.43
C ARG A 60 -6.43 -15.72 -17.18
N ASP A 61 -6.32 -16.96 -16.70
CA ASP A 61 -7.45 -17.88 -16.54
C ASP A 61 -8.14 -17.74 -15.17
N THR A 62 -7.70 -16.82 -14.32
CA THR A 62 -8.30 -16.61 -13.00
C THR A 62 -9.72 -16.03 -13.12
N PRO A 63 -10.73 -16.65 -12.49
CA PRO A 63 -12.09 -16.16 -12.54
C PRO A 63 -12.24 -14.85 -11.77
N ARG A 64 -13.20 -14.03 -12.19
CA ARG A 64 -13.42 -12.68 -11.63
C ARG A 64 -13.53 -12.63 -10.10
N ASN A 65 -14.24 -13.58 -9.50
CA ASN A 65 -14.46 -13.58 -8.05
C ASN A 65 -13.17 -13.87 -7.27
N GLU A 66 -12.34 -14.79 -7.78
CA GLU A 66 -11.02 -15.03 -7.21
C GLU A 66 -10.12 -13.81 -7.41
N PHE A 67 -10.11 -13.22 -8.61
CA PHE A 67 -9.32 -12.01 -8.87
C PHE A 67 -9.62 -10.91 -7.84
N ILE A 68 -10.90 -10.60 -7.60
CA ILE A 68 -11.31 -9.60 -6.62
C ILE A 68 -10.85 -9.99 -5.21
N PHE A 69 -11.08 -11.23 -4.80
CA PHE A 69 -10.69 -11.72 -3.48
C PHE A 69 -9.18 -11.61 -3.23
N TYR A 70 -8.35 -12.03 -4.18
CA TYR A 70 -6.90 -11.97 -4.07
C TYR A 70 -6.36 -10.53 -4.21
N ALA A 71 -7.04 -9.68 -5.01
CA ALA A 71 -6.69 -8.27 -5.16
C ALA A 71 -6.93 -7.52 -3.85
N ASP A 72 -8.09 -7.67 -3.23
CA ASP A 72 -8.43 -7.06 -1.95
C ASP A 72 -7.41 -7.45 -0.85
N ARG A 73 -6.96 -8.71 -0.85
CA ARG A 73 -5.92 -9.20 0.07
C ARG A 73 -4.58 -8.52 -0.16
N LEU A 74 -4.14 -8.41 -1.41
CA LEU A 74 -2.87 -7.75 -1.73
C LEU A 74 -2.93 -6.25 -1.44
N ILE A 75 -4.04 -5.59 -1.78
CA ILE A 75 -4.30 -4.19 -1.48
C ILE A 75 -4.17 -3.93 0.02
N ARG A 76 -4.72 -4.79 0.87
CA ARG A 76 -4.62 -4.62 2.32
C ARG A 76 -3.16 -4.64 2.81
N LEU A 77 -2.33 -5.54 2.28
CA LEU A 77 -0.90 -5.56 2.61
C LEU A 77 -0.20 -4.27 2.17
N ILE A 78 -0.50 -3.79 0.96
CA ILE A 78 0.10 -2.54 0.44
C ILE A 78 -0.37 -1.32 1.24
N VAL A 79 -1.64 -1.28 1.63
CA VAL A 79 -2.21 -0.21 2.43
C VAL A 79 -1.57 -0.15 3.82
N GLU A 80 -1.42 -1.28 4.51
CA GLU A 80 -0.75 -1.33 5.81
C GLU A 80 0.69 -0.80 5.72
N GLU A 81 1.47 -1.26 4.71
CA GLU A 81 2.82 -0.72 4.51
C GLU A 81 2.83 0.75 4.10
N GLY A 82 1.83 1.22 3.37
CA GLY A 82 1.68 2.64 3.05
C GLY A 82 1.33 3.49 4.28
N LEU A 83 0.51 2.96 5.19
CA LEU A 83 0.19 3.61 6.45
C LEU A 83 1.44 3.70 7.34
N ASN A 84 2.31 2.68 7.35
CA ASN A 84 3.61 2.69 8.07
C ASN A 84 4.53 3.85 7.67
N GLN A 85 4.29 4.51 6.54
CA GLN A 85 5.07 5.68 6.10
C GLN A 85 4.48 7.02 6.54
N LEU A 86 3.28 7.02 7.14
CA LEU A 86 2.66 8.23 7.67
C LEU A 86 3.32 8.61 9.00
N PRO A 87 3.28 9.89 9.39
CA PRO A 87 3.95 10.31 10.60
C PRO A 87 3.17 9.87 11.86
N TYR A 88 3.93 9.47 12.87
CA TYR A 88 3.46 9.02 14.17
C TYR A 88 4.00 9.91 15.29
N GLU A 89 3.33 9.89 16.43
CA GLU A 89 3.81 10.46 17.69
C GLU A 89 3.80 9.37 18.77
N GLU A 90 4.76 9.45 19.69
CA GLU A 90 4.84 8.56 20.84
C GLU A 90 3.70 8.83 21.82
N VAL A 91 3.18 7.77 22.43
CA VAL A 91 2.13 7.86 23.45
C VAL A 91 2.35 6.79 24.50
N THR A 92 2.20 7.16 25.76
CA THR A 92 2.18 6.18 26.86
C THR A 92 0.74 5.97 27.29
N VAL A 93 0.31 4.72 27.34
CA VAL A 93 -1.03 4.33 27.79
C VAL A 93 -0.92 3.38 28.98
N THR A 94 -1.88 3.43 29.88
CA THR A 94 -1.98 2.47 30.97
C THR A 94 -2.79 1.26 30.50
N THR A 95 -2.22 0.07 30.59
CA THR A 95 -2.91 -1.19 30.26
C THR A 95 -4.03 -1.47 31.27
N PRO A 96 -5.01 -2.33 30.95
CA PRO A 96 -6.02 -2.76 31.91
C PRO A 96 -5.43 -3.44 33.17
N THR A 97 -4.20 -3.94 33.07
CA THR A 97 -3.44 -4.54 34.17
C THR A 97 -2.67 -3.51 35.02
N GLY A 98 -2.76 -2.22 34.70
CA GLY A 98 -2.12 -1.13 35.44
C GLY A 98 -0.67 -0.83 35.06
N HIS A 99 -0.11 -1.52 34.06
CA HIS A 99 1.25 -1.27 33.58
C HIS A 99 1.27 -0.17 32.51
N LEU A 100 2.37 0.58 32.43
CA LEU A 100 2.59 1.55 31.36
C LEU A 100 3.05 0.82 30.09
N PHE A 101 2.45 1.16 28.96
CA PHE A 101 2.84 0.71 27.63
C PHE A 101 3.24 1.92 26.77
N HIS A 102 4.47 1.91 26.27
CA HIS A 102 5.00 2.94 25.38
C HIS A 102 4.71 2.52 23.93
N GLY A 103 3.70 3.15 23.34
CA GLY A 103 3.26 2.90 21.98
C GLY A 103 3.37 4.14 21.10
N VAL A 104 2.71 4.06 19.94
CA VAL A 104 2.63 5.16 18.98
C VAL A 104 1.19 5.36 18.52
N LYS A 105 0.86 6.59 18.12
CA LYS A 105 -0.40 6.93 17.46
C LYS A 105 -0.12 7.74 16.21
N PHE A 106 -0.99 7.65 15.21
CA PHE A 106 -0.89 8.49 14.02
C PHE A 106 -1.07 9.96 14.37
N LEU A 107 -0.26 10.83 13.73
CA LEU A 107 -0.53 12.26 13.76
C LEU A 107 -1.87 12.58 13.09
N ARG A 108 -2.55 13.60 13.61
CA ARG A 108 -3.76 14.13 12.98
C ARG A 108 -3.41 14.77 11.64
N GLY A 109 -4.33 14.70 10.68
CA GLY A 109 -4.18 15.37 9.40
C GLY A 109 -3.90 14.43 8.22
N ASN A 110 -3.87 13.12 8.41
CA ASN A 110 -3.72 12.18 7.30
C ASN A 110 -5.02 12.08 6.47
N CYS A 111 -4.91 11.95 5.15
CA CYS A 111 -6.02 11.66 4.26
C CYS A 111 -5.59 10.75 3.10
N GLY A 112 -6.51 9.91 2.63
CA GLY A 112 -6.35 9.19 1.37
C GLY A 112 -6.87 10.01 0.20
N VAL A 113 -6.27 9.86 -0.98
CA VAL A 113 -6.83 10.38 -2.24
C VAL A 113 -6.81 9.27 -3.26
N SER A 114 -7.96 8.88 -3.78
CA SER A 114 -8.07 7.89 -4.85
C SER A 114 -8.08 8.56 -6.23
N VAL A 115 -7.29 8.02 -7.15
CA VAL A 115 -7.35 8.40 -8.57
C VAL A 115 -8.41 7.55 -9.26
N VAL A 116 -9.50 8.20 -9.66
CA VAL A 116 -10.66 7.56 -10.27
C VAL A 116 -10.31 7.07 -11.68
N ARG A 117 -10.71 5.85 -12.09
CA ARG A 117 -11.53 4.87 -11.36
C ARG A 117 -10.72 3.83 -10.57
N SER A 118 -9.53 3.46 -11.05
CA SER A 118 -8.80 2.31 -10.50
C SER A 118 -8.38 2.47 -9.04
N GLY A 119 -8.10 3.69 -8.59
CA GLY A 119 -7.77 3.98 -7.19
C GLY A 119 -8.90 3.70 -6.21
N GLU A 120 -10.16 3.69 -6.66
CA GLU A 120 -11.33 3.41 -5.81
C GLU A 120 -11.31 1.97 -5.26
N ALA A 121 -10.70 1.03 -6.00
CA ALA A 121 -10.53 -0.34 -5.56
C ALA A 121 -9.74 -0.45 -4.23
N MET A 122 -8.87 0.51 -3.96
CA MET A 122 -8.05 0.52 -2.74
C MET A 122 -8.75 1.15 -1.53
N GLU A 123 -9.84 1.90 -1.75
CA GLU A 123 -10.53 2.61 -0.66
C GLU A 123 -11.09 1.68 0.40
N ARG A 124 -11.55 0.49 0.00
CA ARG A 124 -12.06 -0.51 0.93
C ARG A 124 -10.95 -0.97 1.88
N GLY A 125 -9.79 -1.36 1.33
CA GLY A 125 -8.63 -1.74 2.12
C GLY A 125 -8.20 -0.63 3.08
N LEU A 126 -8.21 0.62 2.62
CA LEU A 126 -7.89 1.77 3.47
C LEU A 126 -8.89 1.98 4.61
N ARG A 127 -10.20 1.87 4.37
CA ARG A 127 -11.22 2.01 5.42
C ARG A 127 -11.19 0.87 6.44
N ASP A 128 -10.84 -0.34 6.00
CA ASP A 128 -10.74 -1.50 6.86
C ASP A 128 -9.55 -1.37 7.83
N CYS A 129 -8.43 -0.79 7.39
CA CYS A 129 -7.25 -0.52 8.22
C CYS A 129 -7.39 0.75 9.07
N CYS A 130 -8.02 1.81 8.53
CA CYS A 130 -8.15 3.10 9.19
C CYS A 130 -9.56 3.70 9.01
N ARG A 131 -10.45 3.46 9.98
CA ARG A 131 -11.86 3.90 9.91
C ARG A 131 -12.06 5.42 9.88
N SER A 132 -11.12 6.19 10.42
CA SER A 132 -11.26 7.65 10.58
C SER A 132 -10.62 8.47 9.46
N ILE A 133 -9.97 7.82 8.48
CA ILE A 133 -9.27 8.54 7.42
C ILE A 133 -10.27 9.12 6.42
N ARG A 134 -10.11 10.40 6.08
CA ARG A 134 -10.90 11.04 5.04
C ARG A 134 -10.36 10.65 3.68
N ILE A 135 -11.25 10.36 2.73
CA ILE A 135 -10.88 9.97 1.37
C ILE A 135 -11.37 11.05 0.40
N GLY A 136 -10.42 11.68 -0.29
CA GLY A 136 -10.68 12.53 -1.44
C GLY A 136 -10.64 11.74 -2.74
N LYS A 137 -11.21 12.31 -3.81
CA LYS A 137 -11.24 11.70 -5.14
C LYS A 137 -10.76 12.69 -6.18
N ILE A 138 -9.95 12.21 -7.11
CA ILE A 138 -9.55 12.97 -8.29
C ILE A 138 -9.80 12.16 -9.55
N LEU A 139 -10.45 12.78 -10.53
CA LEU A 139 -10.63 12.24 -11.87
C LEU A 139 -9.70 12.97 -12.81
N ILE A 140 -8.88 12.19 -13.48
CA ILE A 140 -7.85 12.67 -14.38
C ILE A 140 -8.10 12.01 -15.72
N GLN A 141 -8.00 12.80 -16.79
CA GLN A 141 -8.14 12.30 -18.15
C GLN A 141 -7.09 12.99 -19.03
N ALA A 142 -6.38 12.18 -19.80
CA ALA A 142 -5.49 12.66 -20.84
C ALA A 142 -6.35 13.17 -22.00
N ASN A 143 -6.07 14.39 -22.47
CA ASN A 143 -6.65 14.87 -23.71
C ASN A 143 -5.69 14.54 -24.84
N ASN A 144 -6.14 13.75 -25.82
CA ASN A 144 -5.30 13.30 -26.93
C ASN A 144 -5.62 14.04 -28.24
N GLU A 145 -6.38 15.13 -28.18
CA GLU A 145 -6.96 15.80 -29.36
C GLU A 145 -5.90 16.52 -30.21
N ASP A 146 -4.80 17.02 -29.60
CA ASP A 146 -3.84 17.90 -30.28
C ASP A 146 -2.41 17.31 -30.38
N GLY A 147 -2.23 16.01 -30.11
CA GLY A 147 -0.89 15.39 -29.98
C GLY A 147 -0.09 15.87 -28.75
N SER A 148 -0.62 16.84 -27.99
CA SER A 148 -0.16 17.18 -26.65
C SER A 148 -0.59 16.07 -25.68
N ASN A 149 0.35 15.52 -24.92
CA ASN A 149 0.09 14.52 -23.86
C ASN A 149 -0.41 15.23 -22.58
N ASP A 150 -1.32 16.20 -22.74
CA ASP A 150 -1.77 17.05 -21.65
C ASP A 150 -2.81 16.33 -20.79
N VAL A 151 -2.52 16.29 -19.50
CA VAL A 151 -3.35 15.63 -18.51
C VAL A 151 -4.11 16.68 -17.72
N LYS A 152 -5.45 16.66 -17.80
CA LYS A 152 -6.32 17.60 -17.09
C LYS A 152 -7.05 16.91 -15.95
N VAL A 153 -7.22 17.66 -14.85
CA VAL A 153 -8.07 17.27 -13.72
C VAL A 153 -9.49 17.68 -14.05
N TYR A 154 -10.35 16.71 -14.35
CA TYR A 154 -11.76 16.95 -14.70
C TYR A 154 -12.64 17.09 -13.46
N TYR A 155 -12.28 16.41 -12.37
CA TYR A 155 -13.02 16.48 -11.12
C TYR A 155 -12.07 16.27 -9.96
N ALA A 156 -12.24 17.07 -8.91
CA ALA A 156 -11.53 16.90 -7.66
C ALA A 156 -12.46 17.24 -6.50
N LYS A 157 -12.63 16.27 -5.60
CA LYS A 157 -13.31 16.47 -4.32
C LYS A 157 -12.38 16.04 -3.22
N LEU A 158 -11.68 17.01 -2.65
CA LEU A 158 -10.66 16.81 -1.64
C LEU A 158 -11.17 17.23 -0.25
N PRO A 159 -10.67 16.62 0.84
CA PRO A 159 -10.92 17.11 2.19
C PRO A 159 -10.44 18.57 2.35
N PRO A 160 -11.10 19.38 3.21
CA PRO A 160 -10.68 20.75 3.46
C PRO A 160 -9.27 20.80 4.07
N ASN A 161 -8.53 21.87 3.74
CA ASN A 161 -7.15 22.12 4.14
C ASN A 161 -6.18 21.01 3.69
N ILE A 162 -6.33 20.51 2.45
CA ILE A 162 -5.48 19.44 1.91
C ILE A 162 -3.98 19.81 1.90
N SER A 163 -3.64 21.09 1.71
CA SER A 163 -2.27 21.61 1.69
C SER A 163 -1.52 21.40 3.02
N GLN A 164 -2.24 21.28 4.14
CA GLN A 164 -1.68 21.04 5.47
C GLN A 164 -1.69 19.55 5.87
N ARG A 165 -2.18 18.67 4.99
CA ARG A 165 -2.40 17.25 5.27
C ARG A 165 -1.33 16.38 4.63
N LYS A 166 -1.09 15.20 5.21
CA LYS A 166 -0.32 14.14 4.55
C LYS A 166 -1.26 13.28 3.73
N ILE A 167 -0.91 13.11 2.46
CA ILE A 167 -1.76 12.46 1.46
C ILE A 167 -1.21 11.08 1.15
N LEU A 168 -2.04 10.05 1.32
CA LEU A 168 -1.82 8.73 0.76
C LEU A 168 -2.54 8.65 -0.59
N LEU A 169 -1.78 8.81 -1.68
CA LEU A 169 -2.32 8.70 -3.04
C LEU A 169 -2.47 7.23 -3.43
N MET A 170 -3.68 6.82 -3.82
CA MET A 170 -4.01 5.43 -4.13
C MET A 170 -4.23 5.26 -5.63
N TYR A 171 -3.38 4.43 -6.25
CA TYR A 171 -3.53 3.98 -7.62
C TYR A 171 -2.83 2.63 -7.84
N PRO A 172 -3.56 1.55 -8.17
CA PRO A 172 -3.02 0.19 -8.12
C PRO A 172 -2.08 -0.18 -9.28
N ILE A 173 -2.04 0.60 -10.36
CA ILE A 173 -1.22 0.28 -11.55
C ILE A 173 -0.41 1.50 -11.93
N LEU A 174 0.92 1.48 -11.83
CA LEU A 174 1.75 2.57 -12.32
C LEU A 174 2.01 2.38 -13.82
N VAL A 175 1.23 3.04 -14.69
CA VAL A 175 1.48 3.10 -16.14
C VAL A 175 2.11 4.44 -16.52
N SER A 176 2.78 4.51 -17.67
CA SER A 176 3.45 5.71 -18.22
C SER A 176 2.56 6.97 -18.21
N VAL A 177 1.24 6.80 -18.38
CA VAL A 177 0.23 7.87 -18.30
C VAL A 177 0.28 8.59 -16.94
N LEU A 178 0.63 7.90 -15.86
CA LEU A 178 0.69 8.50 -14.53
C LEU A 178 1.88 9.47 -14.37
N HIS A 179 2.96 9.34 -15.14
CA HIS A 179 4.09 10.26 -15.02
C HIS A 179 3.68 11.70 -15.39
N HIS A 180 2.90 11.86 -16.46
CA HIS A 180 2.31 13.13 -16.84
C HIS A 180 1.21 13.56 -15.85
N SER A 181 0.38 12.62 -15.38
CA SER A 181 -0.66 12.89 -14.38
C SER A 181 -0.11 13.37 -13.04
N LEU A 182 1.01 12.81 -12.56
CA LEU A 182 1.64 13.20 -11.29
C LEU A 182 2.13 14.65 -11.34
N HIS A 183 2.57 15.13 -12.50
CA HIS A 183 2.93 16.54 -12.67
C HIS A 183 1.69 17.45 -12.55
N GLY A 184 0.57 17.04 -13.15
CA GLY A 184 -0.72 17.73 -13.01
C GLY A 184 -1.25 17.71 -11.57
N ILE A 185 -1.18 16.56 -10.89
CA ILE A 185 -1.58 16.41 -9.49
C ILE A 185 -0.69 17.26 -8.59
N ARG A 186 0.63 17.26 -8.78
CA ARG A 186 1.55 18.08 -7.99
C ARG A 186 1.24 19.57 -8.15
N ARG A 187 0.99 20.05 -9.37
CA ARG A 187 0.55 21.44 -9.60
C ARG A 187 -0.78 21.73 -8.92
N PHE A 188 -1.76 20.83 -9.03
CA PHE A 188 -3.07 21.00 -8.42
C PHE A 188 -3.04 20.98 -6.88
N MET A 189 -2.18 20.15 -6.28
CA MET A 189 -2.05 20.04 -4.82
C MET A 189 -1.08 21.06 -4.20
N ALA A 190 -0.34 21.81 -5.02
CA ALA A 190 0.54 22.90 -4.59
C ALA A 190 -0.17 24.27 -4.57
N VAL A 191 -1.42 24.34 -5.05
CA VAL A 191 -2.33 25.50 -4.95
C VAL A 191 -3.20 25.33 -3.70
#